data_AF-A0A0F8WP52-F1
#
_entry.id   AF-A0A0F8WP52-F1
#
_cell.length_a   1.000
_cell.length_b   1.000
_cell.length_c   1.000
_cell.angle_alpha   90.00
_cell.angle_beta   90.00
_cell.angle_gamma   90.00
#
_symmetry.space_group_name_H-M   'P 1'
#
loop_
_entity.id
_entity.type
_entity.pdbx_description
1 polymer ?
#
loop_
_entity_poly.entity_id
_entity_poly.type
_entity_poly.pdbx_seq_one_letter_code
_entity_poly.pdbx_strand_id
1 'polypeptide(L)'
;MKKIILFSDLHLECHADYGKSVISNLSKDVDIAVVPGDLANSRYLKKSIISLCSEFPHVVFVSGNHSYYHSTSFDQVDHMLDYLENKLCNFTWLNDKRVMIEGLNFIGATLWFPRSIIAN
;
A
#
# COMPACT_ATOMS: atom_id res chain seq x y z
N MET A 1 -9.66 12.35 -19.28
CA MET A 1 -8.30 12.32 -18.68
C MET A 1 -8.36 11.46 -17.44
N LYS A 2 -7.41 10.56 -17.22
CA LYS A 2 -7.39 9.70 -16.03
C LYS A 2 -6.97 10.51 -14.80
N LYS A 3 -7.63 10.28 -13.67
CA LYS A 3 -7.37 10.95 -12.39
C LYS A 3 -6.75 9.96 -11.42
N ILE A 4 -5.57 10.31 -10.91
CA ILE A 4 -4.84 9.52 -9.92
C ILE A 4 -4.80 10.31 -8.63
N ILE A 5 -5.07 9.67 -7.50
CA ILE A 5 -4.72 10.19 -6.19
C ILE A 5 -3.49 9.42 -5.68
N LEU A 6 -2.57 10.13 -5.03
CA LEU A 6 -1.37 9.55 -4.44
C LEU A 6 -1.28 9.96 -2.97
N PHE A 7 -0.97 9.00 -2.11
CA PHE A 7 -0.73 9.23 -0.69
C PHE A 7 0.22 8.16 -0.14
N SER A 8 1.16 8.57 0.72
CA SER A 8 2.13 7.70 1.39
C SER A 8 2.17 8.04 2.88
N ASP A 9 2.87 7.21 3.67
CA ASP A 9 3.19 7.50 5.07
C ASP A 9 1.94 7.84 5.91
N LEU A 10 0.82 7.18 5.60
CA LEU A 10 -0.44 7.46 6.26
C LEU A 10 -0.47 6.92 7.70
N HIS A 11 0.30 5.85 7.97
CA HIS A 11 0.38 5.19 9.28
C HIS A 11 -0.99 5.06 9.94
N LEU A 12 -1.96 4.47 9.23
CA LEU A 12 -3.38 4.49 9.63
C LEU A 12 -3.63 3.93 11.04
N GLU A 13 -2.78 3.02 11.52
CA GLU A 13 -2.81 2.50 12.88
C GLU A 13 -2.54 3.55 13.97
N CYS A 14 -1.87 4.65 13.63
CA CYS A 14 -1.55 5.73 14.57
C CYS A 14 -2.75 6.67 14.78
N HIS A 15 -3.79 6.56 13.95
CA HIS A 15 -5.02 7.32 14.10
C HIS A 15 -5.96 6.62 15.07
N ALA A 16 -6.66 7.39 15.91
CA ALA A 16 -7.56 6.85 16.93
C ALA A 16 -8.68 5.95 16.37
N ASP A 17 -9.08 6.18 15.12
CA ASP A 17 -10.11 5.42 14.41
C ASP A 17 -9.54 4.40 13.41
N TYR A 18 -8.23 4.17 13.45
CA TYR A 18 -7.48 3.33 12.50
C TYR A 18 -7.60 3.80 11.05
N GLY A 19 -7.66 5.12 10.82
CA GLY A 19 -7.58 5.71 9.49
C GLY A 19 -8.92 5.81 8.75
N LYS A 20 -10.03 5.49 9.41
CA LYS A 20 -11.36 5.55 8.77
C LYS A 20 -11.70 6.95 8.27
N SER A 21 -11.51 7.96 9.12
CA SER A 21 -11.75 9.36 8.78
C SER A 21 -10.78 9.87 7.70
N VAL A 22 -9.51 9.44 7.74
CA VAL A 22 -8.54 9.74 6.69
C VAL A 22 -9.05 9.23 5.34
N ILE A 23 -9.38 7.93 5.26
CA ILE A 23 -9.84 7.32 4.02
C ILE A 23 -11.15 7.96 3.54
N SER A 24 -12.13 8.20 4.42
CA SER A 24 -13.42 8.77 4.02
C SER A 24 -13.33 10.20 3.49
N ASN A 25 -12.33 10.96 3.94
CA ASN A 25 -12.12 12.35 3.52
C ASN A 25 -11.30 12.48 2.21
N LEU A 26 -10.71 11.40 1.70
CA LEU A 26 -10.04 11.41 0.42
C LEU A 26 -11.04 11.60 -0.73
N SER A 27 -10.66 12.38 -1.75
CA SER A 27 -11.49 12.52 -2.95
C SER A 27 -11.70 11.16 -3.63
N LYS A 28 -12.97 10.83 -3.90
CA LYS A 28 -13.37 9.59 -4.59
C LYS A 28 -13.61 9.78 -6.10
N ASP A 29 -13.54 11.01 -6.59
CA ASP A 29 -13.61 11.34 -8.02
C ASP A 29 -12.25 11.09 -8.68
N VAL A 30 -11.78 9.85 -8.60
CA VAL A 30 -10.50 9.37 -9.13
C VAL A 30 -10.64 7.96 -9.68
N ASP A 31 -9.83 7.62 -10.69
CA ASP A 31 -9.83 6.30 -11.30
C ASP A 31 -8.91 5.33 -10.52
N ILE A 32 -7.80 5.84 -9.94
CA ILE A 32 -6.74 5.02 -9.36
C ILE A 32 -6.20 5.69 -8.10
N ALA A 33 -6.06 4.93 -7.01
CA ALA A 33 -5.32 5.31 -5.82
C ALA A 33 -3.94 4.64 -5.82
N VAL A 34 -2.88 5.42 -5.60
CA VAL A 34 -1.49 4.94 -5.53
C VAL A 34 -0.94 5.18 -4.13
N VAL A 35 -0.39 4.12 -3.54
CA VAL A 35 0.10 4.09 -2.15
C VAL A 35 1.55 3.63 -2.13
N PRO A 36 2.54 4.53 -2.30
CA PRO A 36 3.94 4.16 -2.42
C PRO A 36 4.61 4.05 -1.03
N GLY A 37 4.08 3.22 -0.16
CA GLY A 37 4.68 2.90 1.14
C GLY A 37 3.88 3.35 2.36
N ASP A 38 4.21 2.72 3.49
CA ASP A 38 3.85 3.12 4.86
C ASP A 38 2.38 3.49 5.09
N LEU A 39 1.49 2.68 4.50
CA LEU A 39 0.05 2.73 4.76
C LEU A 39 -0.26 2.37 6.22
N ALA A 40 0.30 1.26 6.71
CA ALA A 40 0.23 0.81 8.09
C ALA A 40 1.25 -0.31 8.36
N ASN A 41 1.49 -0.64 9.63
CA ASN A 41 2.28 -1.79 10.01
C ASN A 41 1.59 -3.14 9.78
N SER A 42 2.36 -4.23 9.87
CA SER A 42 1.92 -5.59 9.52
C SER A 42 0.64 -6.06 10.22
N ARG A 43 0.33 -5.56 11.42
CA ARG A 43 -0.88 -5.94 12.17
C ARG A 43 -2.15 -5.33 11.59
N TYR A 44 -2.04 -4.15 10.96
CA TYR A 44 -3.19 -3.38 10.47
C TYR A 44 -3.24 -3.30 8.94
N LEU A 45 -2.12 -3.56 8.26
CA LEU A 45 -1.97 -3.44 6.81
C LEU A 45 -3.08 -4.13 6.01
N LYS A 46 -3.41 -5.38 6.35
CA LYS A 46 -4.49 -6.12 5.70
C LYS A 46 -5.83 -5.38 5.74
N LYS A 47 -6.20 -4.88 6.93
CA LYS A 47 -7.47 -4.16 7.12
C LYS A 47 -7.45 -2.83 6.37
N SER A 48 -6.33 -2.11 6.42
CA SER A 48 -6.15 -0.84 5.70
C SER A 48 -6.29 -1.01 4.19
N ILE A 49 -5.68 -2.04 3.61
CA ILE A 49 -5.80 -2.35 2.17
C ILE A 49 -7.25 -2.65 1.80
N ILE A 50 -7.94 -3.49 2.58
CA ILE A 50 -9.36 -3.81 2.35
C ILE A 50 -10.22 -2.54 2.38
N SER A 51 -9.99 -1.63 3.34
CA SER A 51 -10.71 -0.36 3.43
C SER A 51 -10.43 0.59 2.25
N LEU A 52 -9.22 0.60 1.69
CA LEU A 52 -8.96 1.34 0.46
C LEU A 52 -9.67 0.68 -0.74
N CYS A 53 -9.60 -0.64 -0.86
CA CYS A 53 -10.21 -1.36 -1.98
C CYS A 53 -11.75 -1.29 -1.97
N SER A 54 -12.39 -1.02 -0.83
CA SER A 54 -13.84 -0.76 -0.78
C SER A 54 -14.24 0.64 -1.28
N GLU A 55 -13.28 1.55 -1.41
CA GLU A 55 -13.51 2.98 -1.62
C GLU A 55 -12.98 3.48 -2.97
N PHE A 56 -12.03 2.77 -3.57
CA PHE A 56 -11.34 3.17 -4.79
C PHE A 56 -11.50 2.12 -5.91
N PRO A 57 -11.66 2.54 -7.17
CA PRO A 57 -11.82 1.61 -8.28
C PRO A 57 -10.60 0.72 -8.52
N HIS A 58 -9.38 1.26 -8.33
CA HIS A 58 -8.10 0.56 -8.39
C HIS A 58 -7.17 1.07 -7.29
N VAL A 59 -6.46 0.17 -6.62
CA VAL A 59 -5.46 0.47 -5.59
C VAL A 59 -4.13 -0.14 -5.97
N VAL A 60 -3.15 0.70 -6.28
CA VAL A 60 -1.77 0.31 -6.56
C VAL A 60 -0.94 0.59 -5.31
N PHE A 61 -0.27 -0.42 -4.78
CA PHE A 61 0.46 -0.33 -3.52
C PHE A 61 1.90 -0.77 -3.68
N VAL A 62 2.83 -0.08 -3.05
CA VAL A 62 4.20 -0.54 -2.79
C VAL A 62 4.37 -0.61 -1.28
N SER A 63 4.95 -1.69 -0.77
CA SER A 63 5.24 -1.80 0.66
C SER A 63 6.40 -0.88 1.04
N GLY A 64 6.25 -0.17 2.16
CA GLY A 64 7.34 0.59 2.78
C GLY A 64 7.97 -0.19 3.93
N ASN A 65 8.94 0.40 4.64
CA ASN A 65 9.57 -0.31 5.76
C ASN A 65 8.60 -0.59 6.90
N HIS A 66 7.68 0.34 7.15
CA HIS A 66 6.73 0.22 8.25
C HIS A 66 5.75 -0.93 8.02
N SER A 67 5.47 -1.28 6.75
CA SER A 67 4.63 -2.43 6.39
C SER A 67 5.09 -3.74 7.04
N TYR A 68 6.39 -3.87 7.34
CA TYR A 68 7.00 -5.05 7.93
C TYR A 68 7.17 -4.96 9.45
N TYR A 69 6.86 -3.82 10.08
CA TYR A 69 7.00 -3.67 11.53
C TYR A 69 6.03 -4.60 12.27
N HIS A 70 6.51 -5.17 13.37
CA HIS A 70 5.81 -6.15 14.20
C HIS A 70 5.49 -7.49 13.55
N SER A 71 6.00 -7.74 12.33
CA SER A 71 5.97 -9.05 11.70
C SER A 71 7.12 -9.92 12.21
N THR A 72 6.96 -11.23 12.12
CA THR A 72 8.02 -12.19 12.42
C THR A 72 9.02 -12.36 11.27
N SER A 73 8.63 -12.04 10.03
CA SER A 73 9.47 -12.17 8.83
C SER A 73 8.90 -11.38 7.64
N PHE A 74 9.74 -11.08 6.65
CA PHE A 74 9.28 -10.49 5.38
C PHE A 74 8.22 -11.38 4.70
N ASP A 75 8.49 -12.67 4.61
CA ASP A 75 7.59 -13.66 3.99
C ASP A 75 6.17 -13.65 4.55
N GLN A 76 5.99 -13.36 5.85
CA GLN A 76 4.66 -13.31 6.45
C GLN A 76 3.83 -12.18 5.83
N VAL A 77 4.43 -11.01 5.62
CA VAL A 77 3.76 -9.86 5.01
C VAL A 77 3.59 -10.09 3.52
N ASP A 78 4.62 -10.59 2.84
CA ASP A 78 4.59 -10.84 1.40
C ASP A 78 3.51 -11.86 1.04
N HIS A 79 3.42 -13.00 1.75
CA HIS A 79 2.33 -13.97 1.54
C HIS A 79 0.93 -13.38 1.80
N MET A 80 0.81 -12.46 2.76
CA MET A 80 -0.45 -11.78 3.04
C MET A 80 -0.83 -10.82 1.91
N LEU A 81 0.13 -10.10 1.34
CA LEU A 81 -0.08 -9.21 0.19
C LEU A 81 -0.40 -10.00 -1.08
N ASP A 82 0.30 -11.09 -1.35
CA ASP A 82 0.00 -12.02 -2.45
C ASP A 82 -1.41 -12.59 -2.31
N TYR A 83 -1.80 -13.01 -1.09
CA TYR A 83 -3.15 -13.47 -0.82
C TYR A 83 -4.19 -12.39 -1.12
N LEU A 84 -3.95 -11.14 -0.72
CA LEU A 84 -4.88 -10.04 -0.97
C LEU A 84 -4.97 -9.71 -2.46
N GLU A 85 -3.87 -9.68 -3.19
CA GLU A 85 -3.88 -9.45 -4.64
C GLU A 85 -4.68 -10.53 -5.39
N ASN A 86 -4.56 -11.80 -4.98
CA ASN A 86 -5.37 -12.89 -5.52
C ASN A 86 -6.85 -12.83 -5.14
N LYS A 87 -7.21 -12.10 -4.06
CA LYS A 87 -8.59 -12.02 -3.54
C LYS A 87 -9.32 -10.75 -3.91
N LEU A 88 -8.62 -9.63 -4.08
CA LEU A 88 -9.18 -8.32 -4.34
C LEU A 88 -8.86 -7.93 -5.78
N CYS A 89 -9.86 -8.00 -6.66
CA CYS A 89 -9.67 -7.79 -8.11
C CYS A 89 -9.20 -6.38 -8.48
N ASN A 90 -9.34 -5.41 -7.57
CA ASN A 90 -8.92 -4.03 -7.74
C ASN A 90 -7.65 -3.67 -6.97
N PHE A 91 -6.97 -4.64 -6.36
CA PHE A 91 -5.72 -4.42 -5.65
C PHE A 91 -4.53 -4.88 -6.49
N THR A 92 -3.45 -4.12 -6.49
CA THR A 92 -2.18 -4.52 -7.09
C THR A 92 -1.03 -4.12 -6.18
N TRP A 93 -0.24 -5.10 -5.73
CA TRP A 93 0.93 -4.89 -4.89
C TRP A 93 2.22 -4.94 -5.69
N LEU A 94 2.82 -3.80 -6.04
CA LEU A 94 4.04 -3.76 -6.82
C LEU A 94 5.28 -4.07 -5.97
N ASN A 95 5.94 -5.19 -6.28
CA ASN A 95 7.22 -5.61 -5.72
C ASN A 95 8.12 -6.12 -6.86
N ASP A 96 8.95 -5.23 -7.40
CA ASP A 96 9.74 -5.47 -8.62
C ASP A 96 8.89 -5.96 -9.80
N LYS A 97 7.73 -5.32 -9.98
CA LYS A 97 6.79 -5.69 -11.04
C LYS A 97 6.13 -4.50 -11.70
N ARG A 98 5.53 -4.78 -12.85
CA ARG A 98 4.75 -3.83 -13.64
C ARG A 98 3.31 -4.29 -13.82
N VAL A 99 2.40 -3.34 -13.91
CA VAL A 99 0.99 -3.58 -14.26
C VAL A 99 0.50 -2.50 -15.22
N MET A 100 -0.44 -2.85 -16.10
CA MET A 100 -1.17 -1.87 -16.92
C MET A 100 -2.59 -1.73 -16.38
N ILE A 101 -2.95 -0.52 -15.94
CA ILE A 101 -4.28 -0.21 -15.39
C ILE A 101 -4.79 1.03 -16.13
N GLU A 102 -6.00 0.96 -16.69
CA GLU A 102 -6.62 2.08 -17.41
C GLU A 102 -5.74 2.68 -18.53
N GLY A 103 -4.92 1.84 -19.17
CA GLY A 103 -3.98 2.25 -20.24
C GLY A 103 -2.67 2.89 -19.75
N LEU A 104 -2.44 2.95 -18.43
CA LEU A 104 -1.23 3.49 -17.80
C LEU A 104 -0.34 2.35 -17.28
N ASN A 105 0.97 2.46 -17.46
CA ASN A 105 1.94 1.53 -16.86
C ASN A 105 2.33 2.02 -15.46
N PHE A 106 2.19 1.15 -14.48
CA PHE A 106 2.74 1.33 -13.14
C PHE A 106 3.87 0.34 -12.92
N ILE A 107 5.01 0.81 -12.42
CA ILE A 107 6.20 0.02 -12.11
C ILE A 107 6.61 0.41 -10.69
N GLY A 108 6.82 -0.57 -9.81
CA GLY A 108 7.09 -0.29 -8.41
C GLY A 108 7.84 -1.40 -7.72
N ALA A 109 8.71 -0.99 -6.79
CA ALA A 109 9.48 -1.85 -5.90
C ALA A 109 9.86 -1.05 -4.65
N THR A 110 10.03 -1.72 -3.51
CA THR A 110 10.46 -1.06 -2.26
C THR A 110 11.90 -0.56 -2.33
N LEU A 111 12.76 -1.20 -3.15
CA LEU A 111 14.18 -0.84 -3.34
C LEU A 111 14.95 -0.69 -2.02
N TRP A 112 14.88 -1.72 -1.17
CA TRP A 112 15.58 -1.75 0.13
C TRP A 112 17.04 -1.32 0.02
N PHE A 113 17.47 -0.47 0.95
CA PHE A 113 18.85 -0.04 1.08
C PHE A 113 19.48 -0.64 2.34
N PRO A 114 20.78 -1.00 2.30
CA PRO A 114 21.47 -1.48 3.49
C PRO A 114 21.51 -0.36 4.54
N ARG A 115 21.38 -0.73 5.82
CA ARG A 115 21.66 0.21 6.90
C ARG A 115 23.11 0.65 6.79
N SER A 116 23.35 1.93 6.52
CA SER A 116 24.70 2.49 6.56
C SER A 116 25.21 2.39 7.99
N ILE A 117 26.24 1.56 8.20
CA ILE A 117 27.01 1.59 9.44
C ILE A 117 27.95 2.77 9.29
N ILE A 118 27.58 3.93 9.83
CA ILE A 118 28.58 4.97 10.10
C ILE A 118 29.43 4.38 11.24
N ALA A 119 30.65 3.95 10.91
CA ALA A 119 31.63 3.58 11.91
C ALA A 119 31.93 4.84 12.74
N ASN A 120 31.54 4.82 14.01
CA ASN A 120 32.01 5.79 15.00
C ASN A 120 33.47 5.51 15.35
#